data_AF-A0A382EVV5-F1
#
_entry.id   AF-A0A382EVV5-F1
#
_cell.length_a   1.000
_cell.length_b   1.000
_cell.length_c   1.000
_cell.angle_alpha   90.00
_cell.angle_beta   90.00
_cell.angle_gamma   90.00
#
_symmetry.space_group_name_H-M   'P 1'
#
loop_
_entity.id
_entity.type
_entity.pdbx_description
1 polymer ?
#
loop_
_entity_poly.entity_id
_entity_poly.type
_entity_poly.pdbx_seq_one_letter_code
_entity_poly.pdbx_strand_id
1 'polypeptide(L)'
;MNESHVGLCDGRHPIVQNDETPVTEFIFPSEVDDPLDFTSFHKVVSKWNNRWARSEVETLYLYVTGLTPLLTAFLSNWVKIKLVKTQLVLMHYNRDTEKYEEEVWP
;
A
#
# COMPACT_ATOMS: atom_id res chain seq x y z
N MET A 1 3.02 -18.20 7.35
CA MET A 1 3.65 -16.95 6.88
C MET A 1 2.92 -15.82 7.56
N ASN A 2 3.64 -14.80 8.03
CA ASN A 2 3.04 -13.65 8.67
C ASN A 2 2.83 -12.56 7.61
N GLU A 3 1.58 -12.30 7.23
CA GLU A 3 1.24 -11.40 6.13
C GLU A 3 0.33 -10.26 6.56
N SER A 4 0.35 -9.17 5.80
CA SER A 4 -0.49 -8.01 6.04
C SER A 4 -1.00 -7.44 4.72
N HIS A 5 -2.29 -7.13 4.68
CA HIS A 5 -2.99 -6.59 3.52
C HIS A 5 -3.43 -5.15 3.81
N VAL A 6 -2.97 -4.22 2.98
CA VAL A 6 -3.14 -2.78 3.22
C VAL A 6 -3.53 -2.08 1.92
N GLY A 7 -4.55 -1.25 1.95
CA GLY A 7 -4.92 -0.36 0.86
C GLY A 7 -4.07 0.90 0.83
N LEU A 8 -3.70 1.37 -0.36
CA LEU A 8 -2.98 2.62 -0.48
C LEU A 8 -3.87 3.81 -0.07
N CYS A 9 -5.09 3.90 -0.62
CA CYS A 9 -6.02 4.99 -0.37
C CYS A 9 -7.46 4.47 -0.28
N ASP A 10 -8.20 4.89 0.73
CA ASP A 10 -9.63 4.59 0.88
C ASP A 10 -10.50 5.70 0.25
N GLY A 11 -11.81 5.45 0.11
CA GLY A 11 -12.83 6.48 -0.11
C GLY A 11 -13.51 6.46 -1.48
N ARG A 12 -13.00 5.72 -2.47
CA ARG A 12 -13.62 5.64 -3.82
C ARG A 12 -14.48 4.40 -4.03
N HIS A 13 -13.97 3.25 -3.60
CA HIS A 13 -14.67 1.97 -3.66
C HIS A 13 -14.04 1.04 -2.62
N PRO A 14 -14.81 0.07 -2.09
CA PRO A 14 -14.25 -0.95 -1.22
C PRO A 14 -13.15 -1.73 -1.95
N ILE A 15 -12.03 -1.95 -1.26
CA ILE A 15 -10.98 -2.86 -1.71
C ILE A 15 -11.22 -4.21 -1.05
N VAL A 16 -11.35 -5.25 -1.87
CA VAL A 16 -11.50 -6.64 -1.43
C VAL A 16 -10.37 -7.47 -2.00
N GLN A 17 -9.91 -8.43 -1.21
CA GLN A 17 -8.92 -9.42 -1.62
C GLN A 17 -9.56 -10.40 -2.62
N ASN A 18 -8.74 -11.23 -3.29
CA ASN A 18 -9.22 -12.19 -4.29
C ASN A 18 -10.11 -13.31 -3.70
N ASP A 19 -10.10 -13.48 -2.38
CA ASP A 19 -10.97 -14.40 -1.63
C ASP A 19 -12.20 -13.71 -1.03
N GLU A 20 -12.51 -12.49 -1.49
CA GLU A 20 -13.60 -11.62 -1.02
C GLU A 20 -13.43 -11.07 0.41
N THR A 21 -12.30 -11.33 1.08
CA THR A 21 -11.99 -10.72 2.38
C THR A 21 -11.81 -9.21 2.21
N PRO A 22 -12.44 -8.35 3.01
CA PRO A 22 -12.23 -6.91 2.93
C PRO A 22 -10.81 -6.49 3.35
N VAL A 23 -10.22 -5.54 2.63
CA VAL A 23 -9.04 -4.80 3.10
C VAL A 23 -9.53 -3.65 3.97
N THR A 24 -9.16 -3.65 5.25
CA THR A 24 -9.66 -2.70 6.25
C THR A 24 -8.62 -1.70 6.73
N GLU A 25 -7.34 -1.95 6.46
CA GLU A 25 -6.26 -1.05 6.80
C GLU A 25 -5.83 -0.25 5.57
N PHE A 26 -5.68 1.07 5.73
CA PHE A 26 -5.27 1.97 4.66
C PHE A 26 -4.17 2.95 5.11
N ILE A 27 -3.25 3.27 4.21
CA ILE A 27 -2.21 4.29 4.46
C ILE A 27 -2.84 5.68 4.45
N PHE A 28 -3.71 5.94 3.47
CA PHE A 28 -4.53 7.15 3.36
C PHE A 28 -6.00 6.75 3.58
N PRO A 29 -6.55 6.91 4.79
CA PRO A 29 -7.85 6.32 5.18
C PRO A 29 -9.08 7.11 4.70
N SER A 30 -8.88 8.09 3.82
CA SER A 30 -9.93 8.92 3.24
C SER A 30 -9.51 9.34 1.84
N GLU A 31 -10.46 9.89 1.08
CA GLU A 31 -10.13 10.54 -0.18
C GLU A 31 -9.10 11.67 0.06
N VAL A 32 -8.21 11.84 -0.92
CA VAL A 32 -7.16 12.85 -0.91
C VAL A 32 -7.66 14.08 -1.67
N ASP A 33 -7.83 15.18 -0.95
CA ASP A 33 -8.38 16.43 -1.49
C ASP A 33 -7.45 17.09 -2.53
N ASP A 34 -6.15 17.18 -2.24
CA ASP A 34 -5.14 17.72 -3.15
C ASP A 34 -4.17 16.61 -3.59
N PRO A 35 -4.29 16.10 -4.83
CA PRO A 35 -3.43 15.02 -5.34
C PRO A 35 -1.98 15.46 -5.61
N LEU A 36 -1.65 16.75 -5.42
CA LEU A 36 -0.32 17.32 -5.62
C LEU A 36 0.36 17.74 -4.31
N ASP A 37 -0.23 17.45 -3.14
CA ASP A 37 0.41 17.68 -1.84
C ASP A 37 1.47 16.60 -1.52
N PHE A 38 2.49 16.54 -2.37
CA PHE A 38 3.61 15.60 -2.26
C PHE A 38 4.28 15.67 -0.88
N THR A 39 4.35 16.87 -0.30
CA THR A 39 4.97 17.09 1.01
C THR A 39 4.22 16.36 2.11
N SER A 40 2.89 16.47 2.17
CA SER A 40 2.09 15.75 3.15
C SER A 40 2.09 14.25 2.91
N PHE A 41 2.10 13.79 1.65
CA PHE A 41 2.16 12.36 1.33
C PHE A 41 3.43 11.71 1.89
N HIS A 42 4.59 12.34 1.69
CA HIS A 42 5.84 11.82 2.24
C HIS A 42 5.83 11.79 3.78
N LYS A 43 5.18 12.76 4.45
CA LYS A 43 5.05 12.75 5.92
C LYS A 43 4.18 11.59 6.41
N VAL A 44 3.01 11.38 5.80
CA VAL A 44 2.08 10.28 6.14
C VAL A 44 2.77 8.94 5.94
N VAL A 45 3.34 8.73 4.75
CA VAL A 45 4.04 7.50 4.41
C VAL A 45 5.23 7.28 5.34
N SER A 46 6.06 8.29 5.61
CA SER A 46 7.23 8.12 6.48
C SER A 46 6.82 7.64 7.87
N LYS A 47 5.77 8.25 8.44
CA LYS A 47 5.21 7.83 9.73
C LYS A 47 4.67 6.39 9.68
N TRP A 48 3.94 6.05 8.61
CA TRP A 48 3.37 4.71 8.44
C TRP A 48 4.48 3.66 8.27
N ASN A 49 5.45 3.90 7.39
CA ASN A 49 6.59 3.02 7.12
C ASN A 49 7.44 2.73 8.37
N ASN A 50 7.58 3.69 9.28
CA ASN A 50 8.34 3.49 10.52
C ASN A 50 7.76 2.39 11.43
N ARG A 51 6.47 2.05 11.32
CA ARG A 51 5.87 0.94 12.08
C ARG A 51 6.47 -0.42 11.70
N TRP A 52 7.00 -0.54 10.48
CA TRP A 52 7.52 -1.80 9.93
C TRP A 52 8.92 -2.14 10.43
N ALA A 53 9.67 -1.17 10.98
CA ALA A 53 11.02 -1.39 11.49
C ALA A 53 11.12 -2.47 12.58
N ARG A 54 10.01 -2.79 13.25
CA ARG A 54 9.91 -3.84 14.29
C ARG A 54 8.84 -4.88 13.99
N SER A 55 8.30 -4.87 12.78
CA SER A 55 7.26 -5.82 12.39
C SER A 55 7.87 -7.21 12.18
N GLU A 56 7.13 -8.25 12.57
CA GLU A 56 7.45 -9.64 12.23
C GLU A 56 6.76 -10.09 10.94
N VAL A 57 6.09 -9.18 10.23
CA VAL A 57 5.44 -9.47 8.95
C VAL A 57 6.50 -9.73 7.89
N GLU A 58 6.37 -10.88 7.25
CA GLU A 58 7.23 -11.38 6.18
C GLU A 58 6.81 -10.81 4.82
N THR A 59 5.51 -10.62 4.60
CA THR A 59 4.96 -10.09 3.34
C THR A 59 3.95 -8.98 3.59
N LEU A 60 4.18 -7.82 2.98
CA LEU A 60 3.22 -6.73 2.89
C LEU A 60 2.60 -6.73 1.49
N TYR A 61 1.31 -7.01 1.40
CA TYR A 61 0.51 -6.81 0.19
C TYR A 61 -0.10 -5.40 0.21
N LEU A 62 0.38 -4.54 -0.68
CA LEU A 62 -0.12 -3.18 -0.85
C LEU A 62 -1.08 -3.11 -2.03
N TYR A 63 -2.35 -2.87 -1.77
CA TYR A 63 -3.39 -2.68 -2.78
C TYR A 63 -3.28 -1.28 -3.39
N VAL A 64 -2.79 -1.26 -4.64
CA VAL A 64 -2.52 -0.03 -5.37
C VAL A 64 -3.83 0.60 -5.83
N THR A 65 -3.92 1.91 -5.67
CA THR A 65 -5.03 2.72 -6.19
C THR A 65 -4.53 3.63 -7.31
N GLY A 66 -5.44 4.17 -8.12
CA GLY A 66 -5.10 4.97 -9.31
C GLY A 66 -4.42 6.33 -9.05
N LEU A 67 -3.98 6.62 -7.82
CA LEU A 67 -3.28 7.84 -7.45
C LEU A 67 -1.77 7.61 -7.43
N THR A 68 -1.14 7.71 -8.60
CA THR A 68 0.32 7.59 -8.78
C THR A 68 1.15 8.40 -7.77
N PRO A 69 0.80 9.66 -7.40
CA PRO A 69 1.54 10.43 -6.39
C PRO A 69 1.66 9.74 -5.02
N LEU A 70 0.63 9.01 -4.58
CA LEU A 70 0.67 8.30 -3.30
C LEU A 70 1.59 7.08 -3.38
N LEU A 71 1.53 6.34 -4.51
CA LEU A 71 2.37 5.18 -4.75
C LEU A 71 3.85 5.58 -4.81
N THR A 72 4.18 6.67 -5.53
CA THR A 72 5.57 7.15 -5.62
C THR A 72 6.08 7.64 -4.26
N ALA A 73 5.25 8.33 -3.47
CA ALA A 73 5.60 8.71 -2.12
C ALA A 73 5.86 7.50 -1.21
N PHE A 74 5.02 6.46 -1.32
CA PHE A 74 5.18 5.18 -0.63
C PHE A 74 6.51 4.51 -0.97
N LEU A 75 6.73 4.19 -2.25
CA LEU A 75 7.92 3.48 -2.72
C LEU A 75 9.21 4.23 -2.40
N SER A 76 9.22 5.57 -2.55
CA SER A 76 10.39 6.39 -2.22
C SER A 76 10.79 6.33 -0.74
N ASN A 77 9.82 6.16 0.18
CA ASN A 77 10.14 5.94 1.59
C ASN A 77 10.44 4.48 1.88
N TRP A 78 9.78 3.53 1.21
CA TRP A 78 9.98 2.09 1.40
C TRP A 78 11.43 1.67 1.15
N VAL A 79 12.04 2.17 0.07
CA VAL A 79 13.47 1.92 -0.21
C VAL A 79 14.43 2.50 0.82
N LYS A 80 14.03 3.55 1.54
CA LYS A 80 14.90 4.24 2.51
C LYS A 80 14.99 3.49 3.83
N ILE A 81 13.93 2.79 4.24
CA ILE A 81 13.86 2.12 5.54
C ILE A 81 14.61 0.77 5.58
N LYS A 82 15.06 0.26 4.42
CA LYS A 82 15.90 -0.96 4.29
C LYS A 82 15.38 -2.14 5.11
N LEU A 83 14.10 -2.48 4.97
CA LEU A 83 13.53 -3.66 5.62
C LEU A 83 14.10 -4.92 4.99
N VAL A 84 14.98 -5.63 5.70
CA VAL A 84 15.64 -6.85 5.18
C VAL A 84 14.73 -8.08 5.24
N LYS A 85 13.65 -8.02 6.03
CA LYS A 85 12.80 -9.18 6.34
C LYS A 85 11.40 -9.15 5.73
N THR A 86 10.98 -8.02 5.17
CA THR A 86 9.61 -7.84 4.67
C THR A 86 9.62 -7.67 3.16
N GLN A 87 9.06 -8.64 2.45
CA GLN A 87 8.79 -8.55 1.02
C GLN A 87 7.61 -7.61 0.78
N LEU A 88 7.75 -6.69 -0.15
CA LEU A 88 6.64 -5.88 -0.64
C LEU A 88 6.06 -6.56 -1.89
N VAL A 89 4.74 -6.73 -1.91
CA VAL A 89 3.98 -7.16 -3.08
C VAL A 89 2.97 -6.06 -3.40
N LEU A 90 3.03 -5.51 -4.61
CA LEU A 90 2.03 -4.57 -5.09
C LEU A 90 0.87 -5.36 -5.70
N MET A 91 -0.35 -5.09 -5.24
CA MET A 91 -1.56 -5.71 -5.76
C MET A 91 -2.21 -4.74 -6.75
N HIS A 92 -2.22 -5.10 -8.03
CA HIS A 92 -2.76 -4.29 -9.13
C HIS A 92 -4.13 -4.81 -9.55
N TYR A 93 -5.15 -3.96 -9.51
CA TYR A 93 -6.49 -4.36 -9.93
C TYR A 93 -6.56 -4.56 -11.45
N ASN A 94 -6.87 -5.79 -11.87
CA ASN A 94 -7.10 -6.18 -13.25
C ASN A 94 -8.60 -6.11 -13.55
N ARG A 95 -8.98 -5.18 -14.43
CA ARG A 95 -10.38 -4.92 -14.80
C ARG A 95 -11.01 -6.03 -15.64
N ASP A 96 -10.19 -6.81 -16.36
CA ASP A 96 -10.69 -7.88 -17.23
C ASP A 96 -11.05 -9.13 -16.42
N THR A 97 -10.34 -9.36 -15.32
CA THR A 97 -10.56 -10.51 -14.42
C THR A 97 -11.30 -10.15 -13.13
N GLU A 98 -11.49 -8.86 -12.88
CA GLU A 98 -12.02 -8.29 -11.63
C GLU A 98 -11.25 -8.73 -10.37
N LYS A 99 -9.96 -9.05 -10.54
CA LYS A 99 -9.07 -9.56 -9.48
C LYS A 99 -7.80 -8.74 -9.37
N TYR A 100 -7.08 -8.90 -8.28
CA TYR A 100 -5.76 -8.32 -8.11
C TYR A 100 -4.67 -9.26 -8.62
N GLU A 101 -3.72 -8.67 -9.36
CA GLU A 101 -2.51 -9.31 -9.85
C GLU A 101 -1.31 -8.89 -8.99
N GLU A 102 -0.45 -9.83 -8.67
CA GLU A 102 0.71 -9.62 -7.80
C GLU A 102 1.93 -9.13 -8.60
N GLU A 103 2.57 -8.07 -8.12
CA GLU A 103 3.93 -7.67 -8.51
C GLU A 103 4.84 -7.76 -7.28
N VAL A 104 5.77 -8.72 -7.29
CA VAL A 104 6.82 -8.81 -6.27
C VAL A 104 7.81 -7.67 -6.46
N TRP A 105 7.81 -6.72 -5.54
CA TRP A 105 8.57 -5.48 -5.67
C TRP A 105 10.03 -5.67 -5.18
N PRO A 106 11.06 -5.23 -5.94
CA PRO A 106 12.46 -5.58 -5.70
C PRO A 106 13.16 -4.82 -4.56
#